data_AF-A0A419K0Y4-F1
#
_entry.id   AF-A0A419K0Y4-F1
#
_cell.length_a   1.000
_cell.length_b   1.000
_cell.length_c   1.000
_cell.angle_alpha   90.00
_cell.angle_beta   90.00
_cell.angle_gamma   90.00
#
_symmetry.space_group_name_H-M   'P 1'
#
loop_
_entity.id
_entity.type
_entity.pdbx_description
1 polymer ?
#
loop_
_entity_poly.entity_id
_entity_poly.type
_entity_poly.pdbx_seq_one_letter_code
_entity_poly.pdbx_strand_id
1 'polypeptide(L)'
;MYKYAIEIFYSEEDGGYIAVVPELAGCSAFGETEEEALREVMIAMELWLETAEKEGRKIPQPAGKEILRAIVDEKIDFHPTRPQGAGV
;
A
#
# COMPACT_ATOMS: atom_id res chain seq x y z
N MET A 1 11.43 -15.29 2.79
CA MET A 1 11.10 -13.85 2.84
C MET A 1 10.46 -13.49 1.51
N TYR A 2 9.16 -13.21 1.52
CA TYR A 2 8.40 -12.85 0.33
C TYR A 2 8.76 -11.42 -0.09
N LYS A 3 8.76 -11.14 -1.41
CA LYS A 3 9.18 -9.85 -1.98
C LYS A 3 7.99 -9.09 -2.58
N TYR A 4 6.93 -8.92 -1.80
CA TYR A 4 5.76 -8.14 -2.22
C TYR A 4 6.09 -6.64 -2.28
N ALA A 5 5.38 -5.91 -3.15
CA ALA A 5 5.46 -4.47 -3.16
C ALA A 5 4.75 -3.91 -1.91
N ILE A 6 5.30 -2.82 -1.35
CA ILE A 6 4.68 -2.07 -0.26
C ILE A 6 4.58 -0.62 -0.74
N GLU A 7 3.36 -0.10 -0.75
CA GLU A 7 3.08 1.31 -1.00
C GLU A 7 2.88 2.00 0.34
N ILE A 8 3.56 3.14 0.57
CA ILE A 8 3.43 3.93 1.79
C ILE A 8 3.08 5.35 1.39
N PHE A 9 2.03 5.91 1.97
CA PHE A 9 1.57 7.27 1.72
C PHE A 9 0.97 7.89 2.99
N TYR A 10 0.98 9.22 3.07
CA TYR A 10 0.33 9.94 4.17
C TYR A 10 -1.18 10.03 3.93
N SER A 11 -1.97 9.76 4.97
CA SER A 11 -3.42 9.91 4.99
C SER A 11 -3.80 11.08 5.90
N GLU A 12 -4.37 12.12 5.30
CA GLU A 12 -4.93 13.26 6.07
C GLU A 12 -6.13 12.84 6.93
N GLU A 13 -6.86 11.79 6.53
CA GLU A 13 -8.02 11.26 7.28
C GLU A 13 -7.57 10.55 8.56
N ASP A 14 -6.50 9.76 8.47
CA ASP A 14 -5.95 9.01 9.60
C ASP A 14 -4.91 9.81 10.40
N GLY A 15 -4.46 10.94 9.86
CA GLY A 15 -3.44 11.79 10.50
C GLY A 15 -2.06 11.14 10.59
N GLY A 16 -1.74 10.20 9.70
CA GLY A 16 -0.51 9.43 9.71
C GLY A 16 -0.28 8.67 8.41
N TYR A 17 0.67 7.73 8.42
CA TYR A 17 1.05 6.96 7.24
C TYR A 17 0.29 5.65 7.15
N ILE A 18 -0.16 5.33 5.94
CA ILE A 18 -0.77 4.06 5.59
C ILE A 18 0.20 3.29 4.70
N ALA A 19 0.47 2.04 5.08
CA ALA A 19 1.23 1.09 4.28
C ALA A 19 0.31 -0.01 3.76
N VAL A 20 0.36 -0.30 2.47
CA VAL A 20 -0.51 -1.30 1.80
C VAL A 20 0.34 -2.28 1.01
N VAL A 21 -0.06 -3.56 0.99
CA VAL A 21 0.48 -4.59 0.10
C VAL A 21 -0.55 -4.89 -0.99
N PRO A 22 -0.46 -4.28 -2.18
CA PRO A 22 -1.51 -4.35 -3.19
C PRO A 22 -1.85 -5.78 -3.64
N GLU A 23 -0.85 -6.67 -3.69
CA GLU A 23 -1.07 -8.07 -4.03
C GLU A 23 -1.88 -8.84 -2.99
N LEU A 24 -1.83 -8.44 -1.72
CA LEU A 24 -2.47 -9.13 -0.61
C LEU A 24 -3.71 -8.34 -0.19
N ALA A 25 -4.85 -8.65 -0.80
CA ALA A 25 -6.10 -7.93 -0.57
C ALA A 25 -6.41 -7.79 0.93
N GLY A 26 -6.61 -6.55 1.37
CA GLY A 26 -6.89 -6.19 2.77
C GLY A 26 -5.66 -6.15 3.69
N CYS A 27 -4.45 -6.38 3.17
CA CYS A 27 -3.22 -6.25 3.95
C CYS A 27 -2.73 -4.80 3.95
N SER A 28 -3.06 -4.08 5.02
CA SER A 28 -2.62 -2.71 5.25
C SER A 28 -2.30 -2.49 6.73
N ALA A 29 -1.52 -1.46 7.02
CA ALA A 29 -1.26 -1.01 8.38
C ALA A 29 -1.08 0.50 8.44
N PHE A 30 -1.20 1.04 9.65
CA PHE A 30 -1.03 2.45 9.97
C PHE A 30 0.22 2.66 10.83
N GLY A 31 0.82 3.84 10.75
CA GLY A 31 1.83 4.32 11.70
C GLY A 31 1.94 5.84 11.69
N GLU A 32 2.42 6.44 12.79
CA GLU A 32 2.67 7.88 12.87
C GLU A 32 3.85 8.30 11.97
N THR A 33 4.76 7.38 11.65
CA THR A 33 5.85 7.57 10.68
C THR A 33 5.86 6.49 9.58
N GLU A 34 6.56 6.75 8.49
CA GLU A 34 6.77 5.77 7.41
C GLU A 34 7.35 4.45 7.95
N GLU A 35 8.35 4.54 8.84
CA GLU A 35 8.99 3.35 9.41
C GLU A 35 8.06 2.57 10.32
N GLU A 36 7.15 3.24 11.03
CA GLU A 36 6.14 2.57 11.83
C GLU A 36 5.13 1.83 10.95
N ALA A 37 4.57 2.50 9.96
CA ALA A 37 3.65 1.88 9.02
C ALA A 37 4.30 0.68 8.30
N LEU A 38 5.58 0.80 7.93
CA LEU A 38 6.36 -0.28 7.35
C LEU A 38 6.54 -1.47 8.32
N ARG A 39 6.84 -1.22 9.60
CA ARG A 39 6.97 -2.29 10.60
C ARG A 39 5.64 -3.03 10.77
N GLU A 40 4.56 -2.29 10.93
CA GLU A 40 3.23 -2.87 11.16
C GLU A 40 2.73 -3.65 9.95
N VAL A 41 2.95 -3.16 8.72
CA VAL A 41 2.51 -3.90 7.52
C VAL A 41 3.31 -5.18 7.30
N MET A 42 4.57 -5.24 7.72
CA MET A 42 5.35 -6.48 7.67
C MET A 42 4.75 -7.55 8.60
N ILE A 43 4.29 -7.16 9.79
CA ILE A 43 3.60 -8.05 10.74
C ILE A 43 2.26 -8.50 10.14
N ALA A 44 1.47 -7.56 9.61
CA ALA A 44 0.19 -7.86 8.98
C ALA A 44 0.35 -8.83 7.80
N MET A 45 1.40 -8.66 6.99
CA MET A 45 1.73 -9.53 5.86
C MET A 45 2.07 -10.95 6.31
N GLU A 46 2.85 -11.12 7.37
CA GLU A 46 3.16 -12.44 7.94
C GLU A 46 1.87 -13.14 8.41
N LEU A 47 1.02 -12.44 9.16
CA LEU A 47 -0.27 -12.96 9.61
C LEU A 47 -1.21 -13.31 8.46
N TRP A 48 -1.27 -12.47 7.42
CA TRP A 48 -2.06 -12.71 6.22
C TRP A 48 -1.64 -14.01 5.54
N LEU A 49 -0.33 -14.22 5.36
CA LEU A 49 0.22 -15.40 4.69
C LEU A 49 -0.02 -16.66 5.52
N GLU A 50 0.24 -16.62 6.83
CA GLU A 50 -0.06 -17.75 7.71
C GLU A 50 -1.54 -18.14 7.68
N THR A 51 -2.43 -17.14 7.70
CA THR A 51 -3.88 -17.38 7.65
C THR A 51 -4.29 -17.97 6.32
N ALA A 52 -3.74 -17.46 5.21
CA ALA A 52 -3.99 -18.00 3.89
C ALA A 52 -3.54 -19.46 3.76
N GLU A 53 -2.37 -19.82 4.31
CA GLU A 53 -1.89 -21.20 4.35
C GLU A 53 -2.82 -22.10 5.19
N LYS A 54 -3.19 -21.67 6.40
CA LYS A 54 -4.07 -22.42 7.31
C LYS A 54 -5.45 -22.68 6.71
N GLU A 55 -5.98 -21.72 5.97
CA GLU A 55 -7.29 -21.82 5.32
C GLU A 55 -7.26 -22.43 3.91
N GLY A 56 -6.08 -22.77 3.38
CA GLY A 56 -5.93 -23.27 2.01
C GLY A 56 -6.30 -22.23 0.94
N ARG A 57 -6.22 -20.94 1.26
CA ARG A 57 -6.42 -19.86 0.29
C ARG A 57 -5.24 -19.80 -0.67
N LYS A 58 -5.52 -19.44 -1.93
CA LYS A 58 -4.46 -19.21 -2.92
C LYS A 58 -3.66 -17.97 -2.54
N ILE A 59 -2.35 -18.12 -2.35
CA ILE A 59 -1.43 -17.01 -2.11
C ILE A 59 -1.01 -16.40 -3.45
N PRO A 60 -1.28 -15.09 -3.69
CA PRO A 60 -0.83 -14.37 -4.88
C PRO A 60 0.70 -14.39 -5.00
N GLN A 61 1.25 -14.45 -6.22
CA GLN A 61 2.71 -14.34 -6.37
C GLN A 61 3.13 -12.86 -6.28
N PRO A 62 4.28 -12.55 -5.64
CA PRO A 62 4.81 -11.19 -5.63
C PRO A 62 5.11 -10.70 -7.05
N ALA A 63 4.59 -9.53 -7.42
CA ALA A 63 4.84 -8.92 -8.73
C ALA A 63 5.90 -7.82 -8.66
N GLY A 64 6.21 -7.30 -7.48
CA GLY A 64 7.31 -6.36 -7.26
C GLY A 64 7.26 -5.16 -8.22
N LYS A 65 8.31 -4.98 -9.04
CA LYS A 65 8.46 -3.82 -9.95
C LYS A 65 7.42 -3.80 -11.07
N GLU A 66 6.79 -4.92 -11.39
CA GLU A 66 5.80 -4.98 -12.47
C GLU A 66 4.52 -4.22 -12.11
N ILE A 67 4.16 -4.13 -10.83
CA ILE A 67 3.05 -3.28 -10.35
C ILE A 67 3.39 -1.82 -10.54
N LEU A 68 4.57 -1.39 -10.09
CA LEU A 68 5.01 -0.01 -10.27
C LEU A 68 4.99 0.38 -11.75
N ARG A 69 5.48 -0.50 -12.63
CA ARG A 69 5.49 -0.25 -14.08
C ARG A 69 4.08 0.02 -14.63
N ALA A 70 3.06 -0.71 -14.20
CA ALA A 70 1.69 -0.45 -14.62
C ALA A 70 1.16 0.92 -14.15
N ILE A 71 1.60 1.39 -12.97
CA ILE A 71 1.20 2.68 -12.40
C ILE A 71 1.92 3.86 -13.10
N VAL A 72 3.21 3.74 -13.40
CA VAL A 72 3.98 4.83 -14.04
C VAL A 72 3.90 4.87 -15.58
N ASP A 73 3.59 3.76 -16.26
CA ASP A 73 3.51 3.73 -17.73
C ASP A 73 2.17 4.26 -18.27
N GLU A 74 1.11 4.38 -17.45
CA GLU A 74 -0.08 5.15 -17.83
C GLU A 74 0.24 6.66 -17.74
N LYS A 75 0.18 7.33 -18.89
CA LYS A 75 0.38 8.77 -19.13
C LYS A 75 -0.49 9.67 -18.23
N ILE A 76 -0.20 9.74 -16.93
CA ILE A 76 -0.81 10.71 -16.03
C ILE A 76 0.11 11.92 -15.98
N ASP A 77 -0.23 12.90 -16.80
CA ASP A 77 0.24 14.26 -16.66
C ASP A 77 -0.25 14.75 -15.29
N PHE A 78 0.62 14.72 -14.28
CA PHE A 78 0.33 15.18 -12.92
C PHE A 78 0.18 16.72 -12.95
N HIS A 79 -0.91 17.21 -13.56
CA HIS A 79 -1.31 18.60 -13.46
C HIS A 79 -1.97 18.77 -12.08
N PRO A 80 -1.35 19.49 -11.14
CA PRO A 80 -2.00 19.83 -9.89
C PRO A 80 -3.08 20.86 -10.21
N THR A 81 -4.29 20.42 -10.55
CA THR A 81 -5.44 21.33 -10.54
C THR A 81 -5.80 21.59 -9.08
N ARG A 82 -5.07 22.53 -8.49
CA ARG A 82 -5.54 23.26 -7.31
C ARG A 82 -6.93 23.82 -7.66
N PRO A 83 -8.02 23.42 -7.00
CA PRO A 83 -9.20 24.26 -7.01
C PRO A 83 -8.79 25.51 -6.22
N GLN A 84 -8.62 26.63 -6.91
CA GLN A 84 -8.63 27.93 -6.25
C GLN A 84 -10.03 28.05 -5.65
N GLY A 85 -10.12 27.84 -4.34
CA GLY A 85 -11.32 28.14 -3.57
C GLY A 85 -11.75 29.56 -3.90
N ALA A 86 -12.99 29.67 -4.39
CA ALA A 86 -13.67 30.91 -4.58
C ALA A 86 -13.65 31.70 -3.27
N GLY A 87 -13.28 32.97 -3.37
CA GLY A 87 -13.39 33.90 -2.25
C GLY A 87 -14.84 34.03 -1.81
N VAL A 88 -15.00 34.21 -0.50
CA VAL A 88 -16.09 34.94 0.14
C VAL A 88 -15.49 35.90 1.15
#